data_AF-V4RKT9-F1
#
_entry.id   AF-V4RKT9-F1
#
_cell.length_a   1.000
_cell.length_b   1.000
_cell.length_c   1.000
_cell.angle_alpha   90.00
_cell.angle_beta   90.00
_cell.angle_gamma   90.00
#
_symmetry.space_group_name_H-M   'P 1'
#
loop_
_entity.id
_entity.type
_entity.pdbx_description
1 polymer ?
#
loop_
_entity_poly.entity_id
_entity_poly.type
_entity_poly.pdbx_seq_one_letter_code
_entity_poly.pdbx_strand_id
1 'polypeptide(L)'
;MPWAHLSKAAARLAAAAGLALAIAAPASAQNDGNPLQSSDRPVQIEADMLEVLDDQSMAVFTGNVVAKQDGTTLQTASLKVFYAGGSVMQQAAAQSENNNGGGGGDGQRITRLEAEGKVVVTTREQRATGDRAIFQMDTNTVTLTGDVVLSQGQNVLNGTELVVNLDTGRSRLVSNRSGGAGRVRGVFQPSGRAPAGQ
;
A
#
# COMPACT_ATOMS: atom_id res chain seq x y z
N MET A 1 53.04 -0.90 61.67
CA MET A 1 54.23 -0.52 60.88
C MET A 1 53.73 -0.26 59.46
N PRO A 2 54.09 0.82 58.72
CA PRO A 2 54.83 2.07 58.96
C PRO A 2 53.86 3.29 59.00
N TRP A 3 54.15 4.42 59.65
CA TRP A 3 55.13 5.52 59.43
C TRP A 3 54.56 6.68 58.60
N ALA A 4 54.62 7.85 59.23
CA ALA A 4 54.11 9.16 58.82
C ALA A 4 54.86 9.83 57.67
N HIS A 5 54.17 10.66 56.88
CA HIS A 5 54.67 11.90 56.27
C HIS A 5 53.52 12.93 56.29
N LEU A 6 53.60 14.05 57.05
CA LEU A 6 54.07 15.38 56.61
C LEU A 6 53.26 15.93 55.41
N SER A 7 52.66 17.12 55.40
CA SER A 7 53.07 18.41 55.97
C SER A 7 51.91 19.41 56.03
N LYS A 8 52.07 20.42 56.89
CA LYS A 8 51.23 21.61 57.03
C LYS A 8 51.48 22.61 55.87
N ALA A 9 50.42 23.27 55.40
CA ALA A 9 50.38 24.70 55.02
C ALA A 9 48.90 25.04 54.74
N ALA A 10 48.17 25.75 55.60
CA ALA A 10 48.27 27.16 55.98
C ALA A 10 47.93 28.14 54.83
N ALA A 11 46.96 29.00 55.13
CA ALA A 11 46.61 30.27 54.49
C ALA A 11 45.79 30.20 53.19
N ARG A 12 44.82 31.07 52.93
CA ARG A 12 43.92 31.97 53.68
C ARG A 12 43.10 32.65 52.57
N LEU A 13 41.82 32.88 52.83
CA LEU A 13 40.95 33.89 52.22
C LEU A 13 40.84 33.96 50.68
N ALA A 14 39.67 33.60 50.16
CA ALA A 14 38.92 34.49 49.28
C ALA A 14 37.41 34.22 49.41
N ALA A 15 36.65 35.30 49.40
CA ALA A 15 35.27 35.41 49.78
C ALA A 15 34.28 34.99 48.68
N ALA A 16 33.04 34.81 49.14
CA ALA A 16 31.80 34.45 48.45
C ALA A 16 31.50 35.13 47.11
N ALA A 17 30.94 34.36 46.17
CA ALA A 17 29.75 34.72 45.37
C ALA A 17 29.19 33.46 44.69
N GLY A 18 27.90 33.19 44.86
CA GLY A 18 27.25 31.91 44.55
C GLY A 18 27.26 31.51 43.08
N LEU A 19 27.63 30.24 42.83
CA LEU A 19 27.48 29.58 41.55
C LEU A 19 26.18 28.76 41.58
N ALA A 20 25.12 29.29 40.99
CA ALA A 20 23.92 28.52 40.70
C ALA A 20 24.26 27.44 39.66
N LEU A 21 24.29 26.16 40.07
CA LEU A 21 24.32 25.05 39.13
C LEU A 21 22.97 24.97 38.43
N ALA A 22 22.89 25.55 37.23
CA ALA A 22 21.85 25.22 36.26
C ALA A 22 22.09 23.78 35.80
N ILE A 23 21.34 22.84 36.36
CA ILE A 23 21.16 21.49 35.81
C ILE A 23 20.49 21.64 34.44
N ALA A 24 21.30 21.65 33.39
CA ALA A 24 20.83 21.49 32.02
C ALA A 24 20.23 20.08 31.90
N ALA A 25 18.91 19.98 31.97
CA ALA A 25 18.21 18.76 31.60
C ALA A 25 18.51 18.45 30.12
N PRO A 26 18.82 17.20 29.75
CA PRO A 26 18.89 16.83 28.34
C PRO A 26 17.48 17.01 27.76
N ALA A 27 17.32 17.99 26.87
CA ALA A 27 16.16 18.10 26.01
C ALA A 27 16.15 16.86 25.11
N SER A 28 15.30 15.90 25.43
CA SER A 28 14.98 14.80 24.54
C SER A 28 14.35 15.41 23.29
N ALA A 29 15.10 15.43 22.19
CA ALA A 29 14.61 15.82 20.89
C ALA A 29 13.34 15.03 20.59
N GLN A 30 12.23 15.75 20.42
CA GLN A 30 10.97 15.21 19.91
C GLN A 30 11.22 14.73 18.49
N ASN A 31 11.55 13.44 18.34
CA ASN A 31 11.51 12.77 17.06
C ASN A 31 10.05 12.40 16.77
N ASP A 32 9.22 13.43 16.53
CA ASP A 32 7.89 13.29 15.94
C ASP A 32 8.06 12.96 14.45
N GLY A 33 8.51 11.73 14.20
CA GLY A 33 8.53 11.12 12.88
C GLY A 33 7.09 10.89 12.44
N ASN A 34 6.57 11.85 11.68
CA ASN A 34 5.32 11.81 10.92
C ASN A 34 4.93 10.38 10.43
N PRO A 35 3.89 9.74 10.99
CA PRO A 35 3.39 8.42 10.58
C PRO A 35 2.43 8.46 9.38
N LEU A 36 2.43 9.54 8.59
CA LEU A 36 1.49 9.68 7.48
C LEU A 36 2.04 9.08 6.19
N GLN A 37 1.31 8.05 5.73
CA GLN A 37 1.02 7.70 4.34
C GLN A 37 1.92 6.65 3.68
N SER A 38 1.71 5.40 4.11
CA SER A 38 1.60 4.28 3.17
C SER A 38 0.29 3.58 3.48
N SER A 39 -0.46 3.15 2.47
CA SER A 39 -1.73 2.43 2.64
C SER A 39 -1.43 1.03 3.20
N ASP A 40 -1.11 0.96 4.48
CA ASP A 40 -0.46 -0.16 5.20
C ASP A 40 -1.36 -1.38 5.42
N ARG A 41 -2.53 -1.43 4.78
CA ARG A 41 -3.47 -2.53 5.01
C ARG A 41 -3.09 -3.75 4.18
N PRO A 42 -3.03 -4.95 4.79
CA PRO A 42 -2.65 -6.17 4.10
C PRO A 42 -3.63 -6.52 2.98
N VAL A 43 -3.12 -7.09 1.89
CA VAL A 43 -3.93 -7.67 0.82
C VAL A 43 -4.34 -9.08 1.25
N GLN A 44 -5.64 -9.34 1.33
CA GLN A 44 -6.16 -10.69 1.60
C GLN A 44 -6.55 -11.34 0.28
N ILE A 45 -6.06 -12.56 0.00
CA ILE A 45 -6.37 -13.32 -1.22
C ILE A 45 -6.96 -14.68 -0.82
N GLU A 46 -8.11 -15.02 -1.39
CA GLU A 46 -8.83 -16.29 -1.23
C GLU A 46 -8.96 -16.94 -2.62
N ALA A 47 -8.71 -18.25 -2.73
CA ALA A 47 -8.79 -19.01 -3.99
C ALA A 47 -8.94 -20.53 -3.72
N ASP A 48 -9.28 -21.29 -4.76
CA ASP A 48 -9.38 -22.76 -4.68
C ASP A 48 -8.00 -23.43 -4.62
N MET A 49 -7.01 -22.87 -5.33
CA MET A 49 -5.64 -23.40 -5.40
C MET A 49 -4.60 -22.27 -5.35
N LEU A 50 -3.49 -22.55 -4.67
CA LEU A 50 -2.28 -21.73 -4.64
C LEU A 50 -1.09 -22.58 -5.08
N GLU A 51 -0.37 -22.10 -6.09
CA GLU A 51 0.92 -22.63 -6.52
C GLU A 51 2.00 -21.55 -6.29
N VAL A 52 3.13 -21.95 -5.70
CA VAL A 52 4.27 -21.04 -5.46
C VAL A 52 5.42 -21.46 -6.36
N LEU A 53 5.83 -20.54 -7.23
CA LEU A 53 6.90 -20.69 -8.21
C LEU A 53 8.07 -19.82 -7.77
N ASP A 54 8.89 -20.38 -6.89
CA ASP A 54 9.95 -19.64 -6.22
C ASP A 54 11.08 -19.22 -7.16
N ASP A 55 11.39 -20.07 -8.15
CA ASP A 55 12.33 -19.79 -9.24
C ASP A 55 11.93 -18.56 -10.07
N GLN A 56 10.63 -18.25 -10.09
CA GLN A 56 10.06 -17.11 -10.81
C GLN A 56 9.69 -15.95 -9.88
N SER A 57 9.90 -16.11 -8.56
CA SER A 57 9.44 -15.16 -7.53
C SER A 57 7.95 -14.80 -7.73
N MET A 58 7.13 -15.83 -7.95
CA MET A 58 5.72 -15.69 -8.30
C MET A 58 4.84 -16.69 -7.55
N ALA A 59 3.67 -16.25 -7.12
CA ALA A 59 2.59 -17.11 -6.63
C ALA A 59 1.39 -17.02 -7.57
N VAL A 60 0.76 -18.15 -7.88
CA VAL A 60 -0.39 -18.25 -8.78
C VAL A 60 -1.58 -18.79 -8.01
N PHE A 61 -2.61 -17.96 -7.89
CA PHE A 61 -3.89 -18.31 -7.31
C PHE A 61 -4.86 -18.62 -8.45
N THR A 62 -5.57 -19.75 -8.39
CA THR A 62 -6.55 -20.14 -9.39
C THR A 62 -7.84 -20.65 -8.76
N GLY A 63 -8.94 -20.46 -9.49
CA GLY A 63 -10.27 -20.87 -9.07
C GLY A 63 -10.90 -19.89 -8.08
N ASN A 64 -12.02 -19.28 -8.47
CA ASN A 64 -12.83 -18.38 -7.67
C ASN A 64 -12.04 -17.33 -6.87
N VAL A 65 -11.01 -16.73 -7.50
CA VAL A 65 -10.07 -15.87 -6.78
C VAL A 65 -10.74 -14.57 -6.37
N VAL A 66 -10.62 -14.24 -5.08
CA VAL A 66 -11.08 -12.96 -4.50
C VAL A 66 -9.93 -12.32 -3.73
N ALA A 67 -9.53 -11.12 -4.13
CA ALA A 67 -8.57 -10.30 -3.39
C ALA A 67 -9.24 -9.06 -2.80
N LYS A 68 -8.95 -8.73 -1.54
CA LYS A 68 -9.55 -7.60 -0.81
C LYS A 68 -8.48 -6.72 -0.18
N GLN A 69 -8.61 -5.40 -0.36
CA GLN A 69 -7.77 -4.40 0.28
C GLN A 69 -8.53 -3.07 0.43
N ASP A 70 -8.58 -2.53 1.66
CA ASP A 70 -9.15 -1.20 1.97
C ASP A 70 -10.59 -0.93 1.44
N GLY A 71 -11.40 -1.99 1.33
CA GLY A 71 -12.77 -1.90 0.78
C GLY A 71 -12.86 -2.02 -0.74
N THR A 72 -11.73 -2.25 -1.42
CA THR A 72 -11.66 -2.70 -2.81
C THR A 72 -11.67 -4.22 -2.84
N THR A 73 -12.48 -4.80 -3.73
CA THR A 73 -12.54 -6.24 -3.99
C THR A 73 -12.26 -6.49 -5.47
N LEU A 74 -11.27 -7.34 -5.74
CA LEU A 74 -10.92 -7.88 -7.05
C LEU A 74 -11.42 -9.32 -7.11
N GLN A 75 -12.16 -9.68 -8.16
CA GLN A 75 -12.58 -11.06 -8.45
C GLN A 75 -12.07 -11.45 -9.83
N THR A 76 -11.56 -12.68 -9.96
CA THR A 76 -10.97 -13.18 -11.20
C THR A 76 -10.87 -14.71 -11.20
N ALA A 77 -10.69 -15.33 -12.36
CA ALA A 77 -10.45 -16.77 -12.45
C ALA A 77 -9.03 -17.18 -12.02
N SER A 78 -8.04 -16.33 -12.36
CA SER A 78 -6.63 -16.54 -12.02
C SER A 78 -5.99 -15.21 -11.58
N LEU A 79 -5.09 -15.26 -10.60
CA LEU A 79 -4.30 -14.13 -10.11
C LEU A 79 -2.84 -14.55 -9.92
N LYS A 80 -1.93 -13.91 -10.64
CA LYS A 80 -0.48 -14.06 -10.46
C LYS A 80 0.04 -12.91 -9.62
N VAL A 81 0.85 -13.24 -8.62
CA VAL A 81 1.45 -12.30 -7.66
C VAL A 81 2.96 -12.40 -7.80
N PHE A 82 3.59 -11.32 -8.26
CA PHE A 82 5.03 -11.21 -8.38
C PHE A 82 5.59 -10.47 -7.17
N TYR A 83 6.70 -10.94 -6.63
CA TYR A 83 7.34 -10.36 -5.46
C TYR A 83 8.85 -10.17 -5.63
N ALA A 84 9.41 -9.24 -4.85
CA ALA A 84 10.84 -9.01 -4.72
C ALA A 84 11.31 -9.38 -3.31
N GLY A 85 12.53 -9.92 -3.19
CA GLY A 85 13.19 -10.14 -1.90
C GLY A 85 13.42 -11.59 -1.46
N GLY A 86 13.40 -12.56 -2.37
CA GLY A 86 13.66 -13.97 -2.05
C GLY A 86 12.44 -14.70 -1.51
N SER A 87 12.58 -16.02 -1.37
CA SER A 87 11.47 -16.97 -1.23
C SER A 87 10.56 -16.74 -0.01
N VAL A 88 9.27 -17.08 -0.17
CA VAL A 88 8.30 -17.19 0.95
C VAL A 88 8.83 -18.12 2.05
N MET A 89 9.69 -19.07 1.69
CA MET A 89 10.27 -20.06 2.59
C MET A 89 11.49 -19.54 3.36
N GLN A 90 12.24 -18.57 2.82
CA GLN A 90 13.37 -17.97 3.54
C GLN A 90 12.92 -17.07 4.69
N GLN A 91 11.73 -16.47 4.58
CA GLN A 91 11.16 -15.60 5.60
C GLN A 91 10.54 -16.37 6.77
N ALA A 92 10.03 -17.59 6.54
CA ALA A 92 9.62 -18.48 7.62
C ALA A 92 10.79 -18.91 8.52
N ALA A 93 12.03 -18.88 8.02
CA ALA A 93 13.24 -19.19 8.78
C ALA A 93 13.88 -17.97 9.49
N ALA A 94 13.52 -16.74 9.10
CA ALA A 94 14.05 -15.50 9.70
C ALA A 94 13.16 -14.94 10.83
N GLN A 95 12.03 -15.60 11.13
CA GLN A 95 11.01 -15.11 12.05
C GLN A 95 11.27 -15.46 13.53
N SER A 96 12.53 -15.68 13.90
CA SER A 96 12.93 -15.98 15.28
C SER A 96 14.07 -15.08 15.73
N GLU A 97 13.92 -13.76 15.69
CA GLU A 97 14.83 -12.88 16.46
C GLU A 97 14.39 -11.42 16.69
N ASN A 98 13.17 -10.99 16.36
CA ASN A 98 12.74 -9.64 16.71
C ASN A 98 11.30 -9.58 17.24
N ASN A 99 11.16 -9.80 18.54
CA ASN A 99 9.98 -9.40 19.31
C ASN A 99 9.98 -7.87 19.49
N ASN A 100 9.49 -7.15 18.48
CA ASN A 100 8.93 -5.82 18.69
C ASN A 100 7.77 -5.63 17.70
N GLY A 101 6.55 -5.56 18.24
CA GLY A 101 5.31 -5.45 17.47
C GLY A 101 5.17 -4.10 16.77
N GLY A 102 5.88 -3.94 15.65
CA GLY A 102 5.71 -2.85 14.69
C GLY A 102 5.78 -3.43 13.29
N GLY A 103 4.63 -3.57 12.65
CA GLY A 103 4.51 -4.04 11.26
C GLY A 103 5.33 -3.15 10.33
N GLY A 104 6.30 -3.77 9.66
CA GLY A 104 7.27 -3.09 8.81
C GLY A 104 8.47 -3.99 8.58
N GLY A 105 8.22 -5.28 8.33
CA GLY A 105 9.26 -6.14 7.82
C GLY A 105 9.50 -5.77 6.36
N ASP A 106 10.77 -5.71 5.95
CA ASP A 106 11.21 -5.88 4.55
C ASP A 106 10.89 -7.33 4.07
N GLY A 107 9.67 -7.79 4.37
CA GLY A 107 9.09 -9.08 4.03
C GLY A 107 8.43 -8.93 2.67
N GLN A 108 8.85 -9.80 1.75
CA GLN A 108 8.30 -10.05 0.43
C GLN A 108 7.47 -8.89 -0.17
N ARG A 109 8.17 -7.95 -0.79
CA ARG A 109 7.51 -6.81 -1.42
C ARG A 109 6.79 -7.27 -2.69
N ILE A 110 5.46 -7.24 -2.69
CA ILE A 110 4.69 -7.45 -3.93
C ILE A 110 5.03 -6.33 -4.91
N THR A 111 5.46 -6.67 -6.12
CA THR A 111 5.81 -5.70 -7.17
C THR A 111 4.70 -5.58 -8.20
N ARG A 112 4.04 -6.69 -8.53
CA ARG A 112 3.01 -6.74 -9.56
C ARG A 112 1.95 -7.80 -9.29
N LEU A 113 0.71 -7.46 -9.61
CA LEU A 113 -0.42 -8.39 -9.64
C LEU A 113 -0.96 -8.48 -11.07
N GLU A 114 -1.24 -9.68 -11.55
CA GLU A 114 -1.89 -9.91 -12.84
C GLU A 114 -3.12 -10.80 -12.68
N ALA A 115 -4.29 -10.23 -12.88
CA ALA A 115 -5.58 -10.92 -12.83
C ALA A 115 -6.05 -11.23 -14.25
N GLU A 116 -6.46 -12.48 -14.49
CA GLU A 116 -6.92 -12.94 -15.80
C GLU A 116 -8.19 -13.78 -15.67
N GLY A 117 -9.11 -13.61 -16.62
CA GLY A 117 -10.34 -14.38 -16.74
C GLY A 117 -11.49 -13.75 -15.97
N LYS A 118 -12.24 -12.88 -16.66
CA LYS A 118 -13.40 -12.14 -16.13
C LYS A 118 -13.07 -11.36 -14.86
N VAL A 119 -12.22 -10.36 -15.03
CA VAL A 119 -11.81 -9.49 -13.94
C VAL A 119 -12.95 -8.53 -13.58
N VAL A 120 -13.27 -8.48 -12.29
CA VAL A 120 -14.22 -7.54 -11.71
C VAL A 120 -13.55 -6.85 -10.53
N VAL A 121 -13.42 -5.52 -10.63
CA VAL A 121 -12.96 -4.67 -9.53
C VAL A 121 -14.15 -3.89 -9.00
N THR A 122 -14.42 -4.01 -7.71
CA THR A 122 -15.49 -3.28 -7.03
C THR A 122 -14.91 -2.47 -5.89
N THR A 123 -15.17 -1.17 -5.89
CA THR A 123 -14.87 -0.24 -4.79
C THR A 123 -16.18 0.17 -4.11
N ARG A 124 -16.11 1.10 -3.15
CA ARG A 124 -17.31 1.63 -2.46
C ARG A 124 -18.32 2.27 -3.42
N GLU A 125 -17.83 2.93 -4.46
CA GLU A 125 -18.67 3.77 -5.34
C GLU A 125 -18.70 3.28 -6.78
N GLN A 126 -17.74 2.45 -7.18
CA GLN A 126 -17.50 2.11 -8.58
C GLN A 126 -17.31 0.62 -8.79
N ARG A 127 -17.69 0.15 -9.98
CA ARG A 127 -17.43 -1.21 -10.43
C ARG A 127 -16.87 -1.18 -11.85
N ALA A 128 -15.69 -1.77 -12.02
CA ALA A 128 -15.01 -1.92 -13.30
C ALA A 128 -14.91 -3.41 -13.66
N THR A 129 -15.18 -3.76 -14.92
CA THR A 129 -15.04 -5.13 -15.42
C THR A 129 -14.19 -5.16 -16.67
N GLY A 130 -13.44 -6.23 -16.87
CA GLY A 130 -12.68 -6.49 -18.10
C GLY A 130 -12.13 -7.91 -18.14
N ASP A 131 -11.31 -8.24 -19.14
CA ASP A 131 -10.75 -9.58 -19.31
C ASP A 131 -9.46 -9.80 -18.51
N ARG A 132 -8.62 -8.76 -18.40
CA ARG A 132 -7.34 -8.79 -17.69
C ARG A 132 -7.11 -7.48 -16.94
N ALA A 133 -6.59 -7.59 -15.72
CA ALA A 133 -6.07 -6.45 -14.96
C ALA A 133 -4.62 -6.67 -14.58
N ILE A 134 -3.86 -5.60 -14.61
CA ILE A 134 -2.45 -5.57 -14.26
C ILE A 134 -2.27 -4.43 -13.26
N PHE A 135 -1.75 -4.70 -12.07
CA PHE A 135 -1.46 -3.69 -11.05
C PHE A 135 0.04 -3.64 -10.77
N GLN A 136 0.65 -2.48 -11.02
CA GLN A 136 2.05 -2.19 -10.74
C GLN A 136 2.12 -1.47 -9.39
N MET A 137 2.76 -2.08 -8.41
CA MET A 137 2.94 -1.46 -7.09
C MET A 137 3.96 -0.32 -7.15
N ASP A 138 5.00 -0.43 -8.00
CA ASP A 138 6.06 0.58 -8.14
C ASP A 138 5.54 1.94 -8.63
N THR A 139 4.54 1.92 -9.53
CA THR A 139 3.93 3.12 -10.11
C THR A 139 2.51 3.37 -9.62
N ASN A 140 2.07 2.55 -8.66
CA ASN A 140 0.72 2.52 -8.11
C ASN A 140 -0.38 2.62 -9.19
N THR A 141 -0.21 1.89 -10.30
CA THR A 141 -1.04 2.01 -11.51
C THR A 141 -1.75 0.70 -11.82
N VAL A 142 -3.07 0.78 -11.97
CA VAL A 142 -3.94 -0.33 -12.37
C VAL A 142 -4.33 -0.15 -13.84
N THR A 143 -4.09 -1.17 -14.64
CA THR A 143 -4.48 -1.22 -16.06
C THR A 143 -5.44 -2.38 -16.27
N LEU A 144 -6.68 -2.08 -16.62
CA LEU A 144 -7.72 -3.05 -16.97
C LEU A 144 -7.92 -3.04 -18.48
N THR A 145 -8.01 -4.20 -19.10
CA THR A 145 -8.09 -4.37 -20.57
C THR A 145 -9.10 -5.45 -20.93
N GLY A 146 -9.59 -5.38 -22.17
CA GLY A 146 -10.56 -6.33 -22.71
C GLY A 146 -11.98 -5.94 -22.31
N ASP A 147 -12.73 -5.42 -23.29
CA ASP A 147 -14.12 -4.94 -23.17
C ASP A 147 -14.46 -4.30 -21.83
N VAL A 148 -13.75 -3.21 -21.52
CA VAL A 148 -13.82 -2.56 -20.22
C VAL A 148 -15.15 -1.84 -20.04
N VAL A 149 -15.83 -2.15 -18.94
CA VAL A 149 -17.05 -1.45 -18.51
C VAL A 149 -16.82 -0.88 -17.11
N LEU A 150 -16.91 0.43 -16.98
CA LEU A 150 -16.88 1.15 -15.70
C LEU A 150 -18.29 1.64 -15.37
N SER A 151 -18.76 1.37 -14.17
CA SER A 151 -20.09 1.77 -13.71
C SER A 151 -20.02 2.47 -12.36
N GLN A 152 -20.81 3.53 -12.20
CA GLN A 152 -20.95 4.30 -10.96
C GLN A 152 -22.40 4.77 -10.84
N GLY A 153 -23.16 4.18 -9.90
CA GLY A 153 -24.60 4.38 -9.82
C GLY A 153 -25.30 3.99 -11.12
N GLN A 154 -26.00 4.94 -11.75
CA GLN A 154 -26.65 4.75 -13.04
C GLN A 154 -25.76 5.09 -14.24
N ASN A 155 -24.54 5.58 -14.01
CA ASN A 155 -23.62 5.95 -15.06
C ASN A 155 -22.81 4.74 -15.51
N VAL A 156 -22.70 4.54 -16.82
CA VAL A 156 -21.92 3.43 -17.40
C VAL A 156 -21.05 3.95 -18.52
N LEU A 157 -19.75 3.68 -18.44
CA LEU A 157 -18.72 4.02 -19.41
C LEU A 157 -18.13 2.74 -20.02
N ASN A 158 -17.94 2.72 -21.33
CA ASN A 158 -17.41 1.58 -22.07
C ASN A 158 -16.15 1.97 -22.83
N GLY A 159 -15.12 1.13 -22.76
CA GLY A 159 -13.83 1.30 -23.44
C GLY A 159 -13.14 -0.03 -23.71
N THR A 160 -11.90 0.02 -24.20
CA THR A 160 -11.05 -1.16 -24.41
C THR A 160 -9.96 -1.28 -23.35
N GLU A 161 -9.60 -0.16 -22.72
CA GLU A 161 -8.55 -0.06 -21.71
C GLU A 161 -8.92 1.02 -20.69
N LEU A 162 -8.78 0.74 -19.40
CA LEU A 162 -8.89 1.68 -18.30
C LEU A 162 -7.57 1.68 -17.52
N VAL A 163 -6.94 2.85 -17.44
CA VAL A 163 -5.73 3.06 -16.64
C VAL A 163 -6.09 3.96 -15.46
N VAL A 164 -5.75 3.54 -14.25
CA VAL A 164 -5.99 4.29 -13.02
C VAL A 164 -4.66 4.42 -12.27
N ASN A 165 -4.22 5.64 -12.01
CA ASN A 165 -3.12 5.90 -11.10
C ASN A 165 -3.71 6.19 -9.71
N LEU A 166 -3.39 5.34 -8.73
CA LEU A 166 -3.99 5.36 -7.40
C LEU A 166 -3.39 6.46 -6.51
N ASP A 167 -2.15 6.91 -6.76
CA ASP A 167 -1.55 8.04 -6.03
C ASP A 167 -2.25 9.36 -6.36
N THR A 168 -2.51 9.60 -7.64
CA THR A 168 -3.12 10.85 -8.13
C THR A 168 -4.64 10.78 -8.24
N GLY A 169 -5.23 9.58 -8.12
CA GLY A 169 -6.65 9.32 -8.37
C GLY A 169 -7.07 9.49 -9.83
N ARG A 170 -6.13 9.67 -10.76
CA ARG A 170 -6.45 9.92 -12.17
C ARG A 170 -6.83 8.64 -12.89
N SER A 171 -8.07 8.60 -13.39
CA SER A 171 -8.59 7.52 -14.24
C SER A 171 -8.65 7.96 -15.70
N ARG A 172 -8.19 7.11 -16.62
CA ARG A 172 -8.25 7.33 -18.07
C ARG A 172 -8.82 6.09 -18.76
N LEU A 173 -9.99 6.24 -19.35
CA LEU A 173 -10.62 5.21 -20.18
C LEU A 173 -10.35 5.49 -21.66
N VAL A 174 -9.90 4.49 -22.41
CA VAL A 174 -9.47 4.61 -23.81
C VAL A 174 -10.25 3.63 -24.70
N SER A 175 -10.67 4.16 -25.86
CA SER A 175 -11.28 3.52 -27.04
C SER A 175 -10.33 3.16 -28.18
N ASN A 176 -9.65 2.00 -28.22
CA ASN A 176 -8.72 1.68 -29.34
C ASN A 176 -9.31 0.73 -30.41
N ARG A 177 -10.63 0.57 -30.48
CA ARG A 177 -11.26 -0.34 -31.45
C ARG A 177 -11.06 0.15 -32.89
N SER A 178 -10.26 -0.59 -33.68
CA SER A 178 -10.01 -0.29 -35.11
C SER A 178 -11.29 -0.48 -35.93
N GLY A 179 -11.61 0.48 -36.82
CA GLY A 179 -12.84 0.48 -37.64
C GLY A 179 -13.71 1.75 -37.57
N GLY A 180 -13.17 2.88 -37.09
CA GLY A 180 -13.83 4.19 -37.19
C GLY A 180 -14.55 4.68 -35.92
N ALA A 181 -14.50 3.92 -34.81
CA ALA A 181 -15.25 4.23 -33.59
C ALA A 181 -14.41 4.02 -32.31
N GLY A 182 -13.19 4.54 -32.27
CA GLY A 182 -12.36 4.63 -31.06
C GLY A 182 -12.89 5.64 -30.04
N ARG A 183 -14.19 5.59 -29.75
CA ARG A 183 -14.89 6.54 -28.89
C ARG A 183 -15.32 5.82 -27.63
N VAL A 184 -14.93 6.37 -26.49
CA VAL A 184 -15.54 6.02 -25.20
C VAL A 184 -17.03 6.34 -25.26
N ARG A 185 -17.88 5.41 -24.83
CA ARG A 185 -19.33 5.61 -24.77
C ARG A 185 -19.78 5.67 -23.32
N GLY A 186 -20.52 6.72 -22.98
CA GLY A 186 -21.06 6.91 -21.65
C GLY A 186 -22.57 7.14 -21.68
N VAL A 187 -23.30 6.47 -20.80
CA VAL A 187 -24.68 6.85 -20.45
C VAL A 187 -24.61 7.51 -19.08
N PHE A 188 -25.10 8.74 -18.98
CA PHE A 188 -25.23 9.47 -17.73
C PHE A 188 -26.71 9.71 -17.47
N GLN A 189 -27.22 9.16 -16.37
CA GLN A 189 -28.60 9.40 -15.96
C GLN A 189 -28.60 10.43 -14.83
N PRO A 190 -29.11 11.65 -15.05
CA PRO A 190 -29.28 12.60 -13.97
C PRO A 190 -30.35 12.09 -13.01
N SER A 191 -29.97 11.85 -11.76
CA SER A 191 -30.91 11.52 -10.69
C SER A 191 -31.79 12.74 -10.38
N GLY A 192 -32.96 12.79 -11.02
CA GLY A 192 -34.17 13.43 -10.49
C GLY A 192 -34.16 14.95 -10.35
N ARG A 193 -34.61 15.64 -11.41
CA ARG A 193 -35.45 16.83 -11.29
C ARG A 193 -36.73 16.41 -10.56
N ALA A 194 -36.93 16.85 -9.32
CA ALA A 194 -38.23 16.70 -8.65
C ALA A 194 -39.31 17.32 -9.55
N PRO A 195 -40.45 16.65 -9.82
CA PRO A 195 -41.57 17.33 -10.43
C PRO A 195 -42.01 18.42 -9.45
N ALA A 196 -41.88 19.67 -9.86
CA ALA A 196 -42.55 20.78 -9.21
C ALA A 196 -44.06 20.58 -9.41
N GLY A 197 -44.68 19.88 -8.47
CA GLY A 197 -46.12 19.80 -8.34
C GLY A 197 -46.64 21.13 -7.80
N GLN A 198 -47.44 21.77 -8.65
CA GLN A 198 -48.21 23.00 -8.40
C GLN A 198 -49.33 22.77 -7.40
#